data_AF-A0A9W6BJN3-F1
#
_entry.id   AF-A0A9W6BJN3-F1
#
_cell.length_a   1.000
_cell.length_b   1.000
_cell.length_c   1.000
_cell.angle_alpha   90.00
_cell.angle_beta   90.00
_cell.angle_gamma   90.00
#
_symmetry.space_group_name_H-M   'P 1'
#
loop_
_entity.id
_entity.type
_entity.pdbx_description
1 polymer ?
#
loop_
_entity_poly.entity_id
_entity_poly.type
_entity_poly.pdbx_seq_one_letter_code
_entity_poly.pdbx_strand_id
1 'polypeptide(L)'
;MMSLRAAARKQELPSLLLAQARQYVTPLRVEFSEGLVAAKNKESTSLLDEWKGKKEATEGILKLLQTYKDLGDGKSEPLLKFHNPRTFEDLNSPVPNFRAQNLKPGEVQKFFDNVLQKRAGDAIDAKSKWWEERKAEAEAAAAGKKLEFGTLPVPAWQLGGSVSLEAVNKVTDAYLQALEPARKLTLPAGAKEEPVVVEGGKPVPDFKFVSKAVAAKVLAARRAEVHDRYVKMWAKKLLVAPEVAAVPLKAVDRQLASKFELLAPEYADLLQAASTGSKTLAERMSHHPAMDSFLLKREKEAIKGDFPTSELEAAGAALAKELEADPSVALERLLGPLLEGTGPLAGKPMSEVVAAVTAHKYGGCRYMYREGMALAAKYKAEEDALRAELKAVYGEDVDVARFQAQPRTPAQQIVDRLKELEARSAEFKAEQDAADNDYLRYAAAKKQQVLSDPSNIAFDEVLYPGLVEEQMDIELAELKEEEMKIDDAEEEELWMLTLQAQFRHIQKHFGVDLPHSVLAHMDPLLVKKIDWETTNGLEDWDITLDDMGAEAAKEQWGVENLSHHFLPLIRYRREKARKQVGRFDPELVAGKGA
;
A
#
# COMPACT_ATOMS: atom_id res chain seq x y z
N MET A 1 -10.74 -29.34 46.62
CA MET A 1 -10.32 -30.55 45.86
C MET A 1 -8.88 -30.45 45.30
N MET A 2 -7.88 -30.06 46.10
CA MET A 2 -6.45 -30.08 45.69
C MET A 2 -5.56 -31.01 46.54
N SER A 3 -6.09 -31.60 47.61
CA SER A 3 -5.32 -32.49 48.50
C SER A 3 -5.16 -33.93 47.96
N LEU A 4 -6.06 -34.40 47.09
CA LEU A 4 -6.03 -35.78 46.58
C LEU A 4 -5.14 -36.02 45.34
N ARG A 5 -4.69 -34.97 44.64
CA ARG A 5 -3.74 -35.12 43.50
C ARG A 5 -2.27 -35.20 43.93
N ALA A 6 -1.92 -34.71 45.13
CA ALA A 6 -0.56 -34.81 45.67
C ALA A 6 -0.25 -36.22 46.21
N ALA A 7 -1.26 -36.96 46.67
CA ALA A 7 -1.10 -38.33 47.16
C ALA A 7 -0.90 -39.36 46.02
N ALA A 8 -1.58 -39.17 44.87
CA ALA A 8 -1.44 -40.06 43.72
C ALA A 8 -0.04 -39.98 43.06
N ARG A 9 0.62 -38.80 43.08
CA ARG A 9 1.99 -38.66 42.55
C ARG A 9 3.07 -39.33 43.42
N LYS A 10 2.83 -39.55 44.71
CA LYS A 10 3.79 -40.24 45.60
C LYS A 10 3.72 -41.78 45.51
N GLN A 11 2.64 -42.35 44.98
CA GLN A 11 2.51 -43.81 44.81
C GLN A 11 3.03 -44.34 43.47
N GLU A 12 3.17 -43.49 42.44
CA GLU A 12 3.81 -43.91 41.18
C GLU A 12 5.32 -43.65 41.13
N LEU A 13 5.86 -42.83 42.03
CA LEU A 13 7.30 -42.59 42.16
C LEU A 13 8.11 -43.89 42.35
N PRO A 14 7.70 -44.88 43.19
CA PRO A 14 8.45 -46.12 43.36
C PRO A 14 8.43 -47.01 42.12
N SER A 15 7.31 -47.10 41.39
CA SER A 15 7.17 -47.98 40.22
C SER A 15 7.84 -47.40 38.97
N LEU A 16 7.82 -46.08 38.78
CA LEU A 16 8.60 -45.39 37.74
C LEU A 16 10.10 -45.37 38.05
N LEU A 17 10.51 -45.18 39.31
CA LEU A 17 11.90 -45.32 39.73
C LEU A 17 12.40 -46.76 39.57
N LEU A 18 11.57 -47.79 39.82
CA LEU A 18 11.90 -49.19 39.55
C LEU A 18 11.98 -49.51 38.04
N ALA A 19 11.11 -48.91 37.23
CA ALA A 19 11.14 -49.08 35.77
C ALA A 19 12.34 -48.35 35.12
N GLN A 20 12.71 -47.17 35.62
CA GLN A 20 13.92 -46.45 35.21
C GLN A 20 15.20 -47.10 35.77
N ALA A 21 15.17 -47.61 37.00
CA ALA A 21 16.27 -48.41 37.55
C ALA A 21 16.54 -49.64 36.66
N ARG A 22 15.51 -50.28 36.10
CA ARG A 22 15.67 -51.39 35.15
C ARG A 22 16.32 -51.01 33.81
N GLN A 23 16.39 -49.73 33.44
CA GLN A 23 17.09 -49.28 32.23
C GLN A 23 18.57 -48.92 32.50
N TYR A 24 18.91 -48.44 33.69
CA TYR A 24 20.29 -48.20 34.12
C TYR A 24 20.97 -49.44 34.72
N VAL A 25 20.19 -50.42 35.17
CA VAL A 25 20.67 -51.73 35.61
C VAL A 25 20.83 -52.62 34.39
N THR A 26 22.07 -53.03 34.11
CA THR A 26 22.39 -53.95 33.01
C THR A 26 21.56 -55.24 33.11
N PRO A 27 21.00 -55.76 32.00
CA PRO A 27 20.30 -57.03 32.03
C PRO A 27 21.27 -58.14 32.47
N LEU A 28 20.92 -58.85 33.54
CA LEU A 28 21.69 -60.00 34.03
C LEU A 28 21.68 -61.10 32.96
N ARG A 29 22.83 -61.32 32.32
CA ARG A 29 23.06 -62.42 31.38
C ARG A 29 24.04 -63.41 31.99
N VAL A 30 23.59 -64.65 32.20
CA VAL A 30 24.46 -65.78 32.57
C VAL A 30 24.72 -66.55 31.27
N GLU A 31 25.70 -66.09 30.51
CA GLU A 31 26.14 -66.68 29.24
C GLU A 31 27.65 -66.95 29.35
N PHE A 32 28.09 -68.17 29.04
CA PHE A 32 29.51 -68.52 29.00
C PHE A 32 30.04 -68.32 27.56
N SER A 33 31.17 -67.63 27.41
CA SER A 33 31.83 -67.51 26.09
C SER A 33 32.67 -68.76 25.82
N GLU A 34 32.20 -69.66 24.96
CA GLU A 34 32.89 -70.92 24.64
C GLU A 34 34.06 -70.77 23.64
N GLY A 35 34.47 -69.55 23.28
CA GLY A 35 35.59 -69.31 22.37
C GLY A 35 36.32 -67.98 22.57
N LEU A 36 37.60 -67.95 22.18
CA LEU A 36 38.41 -66.72 22.03
C LEU A 36 37.93 -65.96 20.80
N VAL A 37 36.86 -65.17 20.96
CA VAL A 37 36.34 -64.32 19.87
C VAL A 37 37.08 -62.99 19.89
N ALA A 38 37.56 -62.54 18.73
CA ALA A 38 38.14 -61.21 18.58
C ALA A 38 37.12 -60.15 19.03
N ALA A 39 37.59 -59.09 19.71
CA ALA A 39 36.72 -58.00 20.14
C ALA A 39 35.92 -57.49 18.93
N LYS A 40 34.59 -57.52 19.03
CA LYS A 40 33.70 -57.04 17.97
C LYS A 40 33.82 -55.51 17.92
N ASN A 41 34.73 -55.02 17.09
CA ASN A 41 34.89 -53.59 16.86
C ASN A 41 33.58 -53.06 16.27
N LYS A 42 32.91 -52.19 17.03
CA LYS A 42 31.76 -51.45 16.51
C LYS A 42 32.28 -50.51 15.43
N GLU A 43 31.57 -50.43 14.30
CA GLU A 43 31.87 -49.47 13.24
C GLU A 43 31.87 -48.05 13.83
N SER A 44 32.85 -47.25 13.43
CA SER A 44 32.92 -45.83 13.81
C SER A 44 31.71 -45.08 13.26
N THR A 45 31.01 -44.32 14.09
CA THR A 45 29.86 -43.52 13.67
C THR A 45 30.31 -42.27 12.91
N SER A 46 29.58 -41.90 11.86
CA SER A 46 29.82 -40.69 11.04
C SER A 46 29.51 -39.37 11.75
N LEU A 47 29.01 -39.41 12.99
CA LEU A 47 28.47 -38.26 13.71
C LEU A 47 29.50 -37.13 13.90
N LEU A 48 30.77 -37.47 14.14
CA LEU A 48 31.84 -36.47 14.24
C LEU A 48 32.09 -35.75 12.92
N ASP A 49 32.05 -36.48 11.80
CA ASP A 49 32.27 -35.92 10.47
C ASP A 49 31.05 -35.09 10.02
N GLU A 50 29.83 -35.52 10.37
CA GLU A 50 28.61 -34.73 10.16
C GLU A 50 28.63 -33.41 10.94
N TRP A 51 29.10 -33.42 12.19
CA TRP A 51 29.18 -32.20 13.01
C TRP A 51 30.26 -31.24 12.51
N LYS A 52 31.41 -31.76 12.08
CA LYS A 52 32.44 -30.95 11.41
C LYS A 52 31.89 -30.34 10.12
N GLY A 53 31.21 -31.13 9.28
CA GLY A 53 30.58 -30.66 8.05
C GLY A 53 29.53 -29.56 8.29
N LYS A 54 28.69 -29.68 9.33
CA LYS A 54 27.73 -28.63 9.71
C LYS A 54 28.42 -27.35 10.20
N LYS A 55 29.50 -27.49 10.98
CA LYS A 55 30.29 -26.34 11.44
C LYS A 55 30.92 -25.61 10.25
N GLU A 56 31.57 -26.34 9.34
CA GLU A 56 32.18 -25.80 8.13
C GLU A 56 31.14 -25.12 7.22
N ALA A 57 29.95 -25.72 7.06
CA ALA A 57 28.85 -25.12 6.32
C ALA A 57 28.35 -23.80 6.97
N THR A 58 28.26 -23.77 8.30
CA THR A 58 27.85 -22.56 9.05
C THR A 58 28.89 -21.45 8.91
N GLU A 59 30.18 -21.77 9.04
CA GLU A 59 31.28 -20.83 8.80
C GLU A 59 31.27 -20.34 7.34
N GLY A 60 30.97 -21.21 6.38
CA GLY A 60 30.77 -20.84 4.98
C GLY A 60 29.63 -19.84 4.77
N ILE A 61 28.48 -20.03 5.44
CA ILE A 61 27.35 -19.09 5.40
C ILE A 61 27.72 -17.75 6.04
N LEU A 62 28.37 -17.75 7.21
CA LEU A 62 28.80 -16.50 7.87
C LEU A 62 29.79 -15.71 7.00
N LYS A 63 30.70 -16.43 6.32
CA LYS A 63 31.64 -15.85 5.36
C LYS A 63 30.92 -15.22 4.17
N LEU A 64 29.90 -15.90 3.66
CA LEU A 64 29.06 -15.40 2.58
C LEU A 64 28.27 -14.15 3.00
N LEU A 65 27.65 -14.15 4.19
CA LEU A 65 26.91 -13.01 4.74
C LEU A 65 27.79 -11.79 4.96
N GLN A 66 28.99 -11.97 5.53
CA GLN A 66 29.95 -10.86 5.67
C GLN A 66 30.38 -10.34 4.31
N THR A 67 30.56 -11.22 3.32
CA THR A 67 30.92 -10.81 1.95
C THR A 67 29.80 -10.02 1.27
N TYR A 68 28.53 -10.41 1.45
CA TYR A 68 27.40 -9.61 0.97
C TYR A 68 27.40 -8.20 1.58
N LYS A 69 27.62 -8.11 2.90
CA LYS A 69 27.72 -6.84 3.59
C LYS A 69 28.87 -5.98 3.03
N ASP A 70 30.08 -6.54 2.94
CA ASP A 70 31.25 -5.82 2.45
C ASP A 70 31.08 -5.35 0.99
N LEU A 71 30.40 -6.15 0.15
CA LEU A 71 30.10 -5.77 -1.25
C LEU A 71 29.10 -4.62 -1.32
N GLY A 72 28.06 -4.64 -0.49
CA GLY A 72 27.08 -3.55 -0.40
C GLY A 72 27.71 -2.27 0.13
N ASP A 73 28.45 -2.36 1.23
CA ASP A 73 29.14 -1.24 1.87
C ASP A 73 30.19 -0.63 0.91
N GLY A 74 30.95 -1.48 0.20
CA GLY A 74 31.96 -1.04 -0.78
C GLY A 74 31.37 -0.30 -1.98
N LYS A 75 30.13 -0.59 -2.37
CA LYS A 75 29.38 0.12 -3.42
C LYS A 75 28.53 1.28 -2.88
N SER A 76 28.48 1.47 -1.55
CA SER A 76 27.61 2.43 -0.86
C SER A 76 26.15 2.32 -1.32
N GLU A 77 25.68 1.08 -1.47
CA GLU A 77 24.35 0.75 -1.95
C GLU A 77 23.30 0.95 -0.84
N PRO A 78 22.12 1.52 -1.14
CA PRO A 78 21.02 1.56 -0.18
C PRO A 78 20.54 0.14 0.17
N LEU A 79 20.19 -0.08 1.43
CA LEU A 79 19.88 -1.39 2.00
C LEU A 79 18.61 -2.02 1.42
N LEU A 80 17.53 -1.25 1.24
CA LEU A 80 16.22 -1.70 0.79
C LEU A 80 16.04 -1.61 -0.72
N LYS A 81 16.87 -0.85 -1.44
CA LYS A 81 16.76 -0.65 -2.89
C LYS A 81 16.62 -1.98 -3.64
N PHE A 82 17.51 -2.94 -3.41
CA PHE A 82 17.52 -4.21 -4.14
C PHE A 82 16.57 -5.27 -3.55
N HIS A 83 15.93 -4.96 -2.41
CA HIS A 83 14.83 -5.76 -1.86
C HIS A 83 13.47 -5.28 -2.36
N ASN A 84 13.33 -4.01 -2.76
CA ASN A 84 12.12 -3.45 -3.33
C ASN A 84 11.99 -3.82 -4.82
N PRO A 85 11.01 -4.66 -5.23
CA PRO A 85 10.86 -5.02 -6.64
C PRO A 85 10.50 -3.83 -7.54
N ARG A 86 9.92 -2.74 -7.02
CA ARG A 86 9.56 -1.56 -7.83
C ARG A 86 10.78 -0.88 -8.46
N THR A 87 11.96 -0.98 -7.85
CA THR A 87 13.18 -0.39 -8.43
C THR A 87 13.67 -1.12 -9.68
N PHE A 88 13.16 -2.33 -9.92
CA PHE A 88 13.46 -3.13 -11.11
C PHE A 88 12.35 -3.02 -12.17
N GLU A 89 11.25 -2.33 -11.88
CA GLU A 89 10.18 -2.12 -12.85
C GLU A 89 10.62 -1.11 -13.93
N ASP A 90 10.49 -1.50 -15.20
CA ASP A 90 10.72 -0.57 -16.30
C ASP A 90 9.49 0.31 -16.53
N LEU A 91 9.57 1.54 -16.01
CA LEU A 91 8.53 2.56 -16.20
C LEU A 91 8.48 3.13 -17.63
N ASN A 92 9.51 2.88 -18.46
CA ASN A 92 9.54 3.31 -19.86
C ASN A 92 9.06 2.23 -20.84
N SER A 93 8.73 1.03 -20.31
CA SER A 93 8.19 -0.05 -21.13
C SER A 93 6.90 0.39 -21.83
N PRO A 94 6.70 0.04 -23.13
CA PRO A 94 5.51 0.45 -23.86
C PRO A 94 4.24 -0.08 -23.17
N VAL A 95 3.33 0.82 -22.78
CA VAL A 95 2.05 0.47 -22.18
C VAL A 95 1.02 0.19 -23.30
N PRO A 96 0.52 -1.04 -23.45
CA PRO A 96 -0.41 -1.36 -24.54
C PRO A 96 -1.75 -0.63 -24.36
N ASN A 97 -2.21 0.06 -25.41
CA ASN A 97 -3.47 0.78 -25.38
C ASN A 97 -4.67 -0.17 -25.54
N PHE A 98 -5.53 -0.26 -24.53
CA PHE A 98 -6.70 -1.14 -24.53
C PHE A 98 -7.69 -0.83 -25.68
N ARG A 99 -7.74 0.42 -26.18
CA ARG A 99 -8.62 0.81 -27.30
C ARG A 99 -8.26 0.13 -28.63
N ALA A 100 -7.02 -0.38 -28.75
CA ALA A 100 -6.55 -1.10 -29.93
C ALA A 100 -6.75 -2.63 -29.86
N GLN A 101 -7.30 -3.15 -28.76
CA GLN A 101 -7.33 -4.58 -28.46
C GLN A 101 -8.68 -5.27 -28.73
N ASN A 102 -9.69 -4.55 -29.24
CA ASN A 102 -11.03 -5.06 -29.55
C ASN A 102 -11.74 -5.78 -28.38
N LEU A 103 -11.63 -5.23 -27.18
CA LEU A 103 -12.21 -5.70 -25.93
C LEU A 103 -13.68 -5.29 -25.80
N LYS A 104 -14.50 -6.18 -25.24
CA LYS A 104 -15.90 -5.95 -24.85
C LYS A 104 -16.01 -5.41 -23.42
N PRO A 105 -17.20 -4.93 -22.99
CA PRO A 105 -17.45 -4.61 -21.59
C PRO A 105 -17.11 -5.75 -20.64
N GLY A 106 -16.49 -5.41 -19.52
CA GLY A 106 -16.02 -6.38 -18.52
C GLY A 106 -14.71 -7.10 -18.88
N GLU A 107 -14.22 -7.01 -20.11
CA GLU A 107 -12.91 -7.55 -20.50
C GLU A 107 -11.76 -6.56 -20.23
N VAL A 108 -12.05 -5.25 -20.24
CA VAL A 108 -11.06 -4.18 -20.01
C VAL A 108 -10.38 -4.30 -18.64
N GLN A 109 -11.14 -4.51 -17.58
CA GLN A 109 -10.58 -4.74 -16.24
C GLN A 109 -9.64 -5.95 -16.18
N LYS A 110 -9.95 -7.04 -16.91
CA LYS A 110 -9.11 -8.24 -16.97
C LYS A 110 -7.84 -7.98 -17.78
N PHE A 111 -7.95 -7.19 -18.84
CA PHE A 111 -6.80 -6.73 -19.60
C PHE A 111 -5.85 -5.89 -18.73
N PHE A 112 -6.37 -4.93 -17.95
CA PHE A 112 -5.54 -4.16 -17.00
C PHE A 112 -4.88 -5.05 -15.96
N ASP A 113 -5.61 -5.99 -15.37
CA ASP A 113 -5.05 -6.94 -14.40
C ASP A 113 -3.92 -7.79 -15.02
N ASN A 114 -4.08 -8.25 -16.27
CA ASN A 114 -3.04 -9.01 -16.98
C ASN A 114 -1.79 -8.17 -17.26
N VAL A 115 -1.96 -6.91 -17.68
CA VAL A 115 -0.83 -6.00 -17.94
C VAL A 115 -0.07 -5.70 -16.65
N LEU A 116 -0.78 -5.42 -15.55
CA LEU A 116 -0.18 -5.18 -14.23
C LEU A 116 0.57 -6.41 -13.72
N GLN A 117 -0.06 -7.59 -13.76
CA GLN A 117 0.58 -8.84 -13.31
C GLN A 117 1.82 -9.17 -14.12
N LYS A 118 1.78 -8.97 -15.44
CA LYS A 118 2.95 -9.21 -16.30
C LYS A 118 4.10 -8.29 -15.93
N ARG A 119 3.86 -6.97 -15.82
CA ARG A 119 4.91 -6.00 -15.47
C ARG A 119 5.49 -6.24 -14.07
N ALA A 120 4.63 -6.59 -13.11
CA ALA A 120 5.07 -6.97 -11.76
C ALA A 120 5.90 -8.26 -11.78
N GLY A 121 5.50 -9.26 -12.58
CA GLY A 121 6.26 -10.49 -12.79
C GLY A 121 7.63 -10.23 -13.39
N ASP A 122 7.70 -9.43 -14.47
CA ASP A 122 8.95 -9.04 -15.13
C ASP A 122 9.91 -8.32 -14.16
N ALA A 123 9.39 -7.47 -13.27
CA ALA A 123 10.19 -6.78 -12.24
C ALA A 123 10.73 -7.74 -11.17
N ILE A 124 9.92 -8.73 -10.74
CA ILE A 124 10.35 -9.78 -9.79
C ILE A 124 11.41 -10.68 -10.43
N ASP A 125 11.25 -11.05 -11.70
CA ASP A 125 12.23 -11.85 -12.44
C ASP A 125 13.55 -11.09 -12.58
N ALA A 126 13.49 -9.79 -12.89
CA ALA A 126 14.68 -8.93 -12.96
C ALA A 126 15.39 -8.80 -11.59
N LYS A 127 14.63 -8.65 -10.49
CA LYS A 127 15.17 -8.69 -9.13
C LYS A 127 15.83 -10.04 -8.84
N SER A 128 15.19 -11.15 -9.21
CA SER A 128 15.71 -12.50 -8.95
C SER A 128 17.02 -12.74 -9.70
N LYS A 129 17.08 -12.34 -10.97
CA LYS A 129 18.31 -12.38 -11.78
C LYS A 129 19.44 -11.56 -11.16
N TRP A 130 19.13 -10.36 -10.66
CA TRP A 130 20.11 -9.53 -9.95
C TRP A 130 20.67 -10.22 -8.70
N TRP A 131 19.80 -10.86 -7.89
CA TRP A 131 20.23 -11.59 -6.69
C TRP A 131 21.03 -12.85 -7.01
N GLU A 132 20.75 -13.53 -8.12
CA GLU A 132 21.57 -14.65 -8.61
C GLU A 132 22.98 -14.20 -9.01
N GLU A 133 23.09 -13.09 -9.75
CA GLU A 133 24.38 -12.49 -10.11
C GLU A 133 25.14 -12.03 -8.86
N ARG A 134 24.46 -11.35 -7.93
CA ARG A 134 25.03 -10.90 -6.65
C ARG A 134 25.48 -12.07 -5.79
N LYS A 135 24.74 -13.18 -5.80
CA LYS A 135 25.12 -14.42 -5.10
C LYS A 135 26.40 -15.03 -5.68
N ALA A 136 26.49 -15.13 -7.01
CA ALA A 136 27.70 -15.63 -7.66
C ALA A 136 28.93 -14.74 -7.39
N GLU A 137 28.77 -13.42 -7.41
CA GLU A 137 29.81 -12.45 -7.04
C GLU A 137 30.27 -12.65 -5.58
N ALA A 138 29.32 -12.80 -4.65
CA ALA A 138 29.61 -12.99 -3.24
C ALA A 138 30.27 -14.36 -2.95
N GLU A 139 29.84 -15.44 -3.61
CA GLU A 139 30.47 -16.76 -3.48
C GLU A 139 31.92 -16.75 -4.01
N ALA A 140 32.17 -16.10 -5.15
CA ALA A 140 33.51 -15.95 -5.70
C ALA A 140 34.43 -15.13 -4.78
N ALA A 141 33.92 -14.01 -4.24
CA ALA A 141 34.68 -13.18 -3.30
C ALA A 141 34.90 -13.89 -1.94
N ALA A 142 33.92 -14.67 -1.49
CA ALA A 142 34.05 -15.47 -0.28
C ALA A 142 35.11 -16.55 -0.43
N ALA A 143 35.29 -17.17 -1.61
CA ALA A 143 36.33 -18.18 -1.81
C ALA A 143 37.75 -17.66 -1.50
N GLY A 144 38.05 -16.39 -1.82
CA GLY A 144 39.36 -15.78 -1.63
C GLY A 144 39.61 -15.12 -0.26
N LYS A 145 38.57 -14.88 0.54
CA LYS A 145 38.73 -14.24 1.87
C LYS A 145 39.13 -15.25 2.95
N LYS A 146 39.94 -14.85 3.92
CA LYS A 146 40.07 -15.57 5.20
C LYS A 146 39.44 -14.68 6.27
N LEU A 147 38.29 -15.09 6.78
CA LEU A 147 37.59 -14.40 7.85
C LEU A 147 37.74 -15.21 9.13
N GLU A 148 38.15 -14.56 10.21
CA GLU A 148 38.23 -15.16 11.53
C GLU A 148 37.00 -14.76 12.31
N PHE A 149 36.13 -15.74 12.57
CA PHE A 149 34.96 -15.55 13.42
C PHE A 149 35.31 -15.85 14.87
N GLY A 150 34.75 -15.08 15.81
CA GLY A 150 34.83 -15.42 17.23
C GLY A 150 34.16 -16.78 17.50
N THR A 151 34.71 -17.54 18.45
CA THR A 151 34.10 -18.80 18.89
C THR A 151 32.89 -18.53 19.78
N LEU A 152 31.84 -19.37 19.67
CA LEU A 152 30.70 -19.31 20.57
C LEU A 152 31.17 -19.45 22.03
N PRO A 153 30.77 -18.54 22.96
CA PRO A 153 31.14 -18.66 24.35
C PRO A 153 30.45 -19.90 24.95
N VAL A 154 31.25 -20.92 25.25
CA VAL A 154 30.82 -22.14 25.95
C VAL A 154 31.71 -22.34 27.18
N PRO A 155 31.15 -22.86 28.28
CA PRO A 155 31.97 -23.14 29.46
C PRO A 155 33.02 -24.19 29.09
N ALA A 156 34.29 -23.88 29.39
CA ALA A 156 35.38 -24.79 29.11
C ALA A 156 35.19 -26.07 29.94
N TRP A 157 35.01 -27.20 29.25
CA TRP A 157 34.88 -28.51 29.87
C TRP A 157 35.97 -29.45 29.36
N GLN A 158 36.67 -30.09 30.29
CA GLN A 158 37.69 -31.09 30.00
C GLN A 158 37.22 -32.46 30.49
N LEU A 159 37.54 -33.52 29.74
CA LEU A 159 37.19 -34.88 30.10
C LEU A 159 37.76 -35.23 31.47
N GLY A 160 36.89 -35.66 32.40
CA GLY A 160 37.26 -35.99 33.79
C GLY A 160 37.29 -34.80 34.75
N GLY A 161 37.11 -33.56 34.27
CA GLY A 161 36.95 -32.36 35.11
C GLY A 161 35.49 -31.93 35.27
N SER A 162 35.17 -31.23 36.35
CA SER A 162 33.90 -30.54 36.52
C SER A 162 33.97 -29.11 35.96
N VAL A 163 32.84 -28.60 35.47
CA VAL A 163 32.71 -27.18 35.09
C VAL A 163 32.40 -26.37 36.36
N SER A 164 33.20 -25.35 36.65
CA SER A 164 32.95 -24.48 37.80
C SER A 164 31.80 -23.50 37.52
N LEU A 165 31.07 -23.12 38.57
CA LEU A 165 30.00 -22.12 38.47
C LEU A 165 30.53 -20.78 37.89
N GLU A 166 31.73 -20.38 38.27
CA GLU A 166 32.39 -19.18 37.73
C GLU A 166 32.56 -19.23 36.21
N ALA A 167 32.93 -20.39 35.66
CA ALA A 167 33.08 -20.54 34.22
C ALA A 167 31.74 -20.42 33.49
N VAL A 168 30.66 -20.96 34.06
CA VAL A 168 29.31 -20.84 33.49
C VAL A 168 28.80 -19.39 33.61
N ASN A 169 29.00 -18.74 34.75
CA ASN A 169 28.60 -17.34 34.97
C ASN A 169 29.27 -16.38 33.98
N LYS A 170 30.56 -16.57 33.68
CA LYS A 170 31.27 -15.77 32.66
C LYS A 170 30.67 -15.93 31.26
N VAL A 171 30.25 -17.14 30.91
CA VAL A 171 29.57 -17.40 29.62
C VAL A 171 28.19 -16.75 29.59
N THR A 172 27.45 -16.78 30.69
CA THR A 172 26.17 -16.07 30.82
C THR A 172 26.33 -14.57 30.70
N ASP A 173 27.39 -14.01 31.30
CA ASP A 173 27.72 -12.58 31.15
C ASP A 173 27.98 -12.23 29.68
N ALA A 174 28.70 -13.07 28.93
CA ALA A 174 28.93 -12.86 27.51
C ALA A 174 27.64 -12.90 26.68
N TYR A 175 26.72 -13.83 26.97
CA TYR A 175 25.41 -13.89 26.30
C TYR A 175 24.54 -12.68 26.61
N LEU A 176 24.54 -12.21 27.86
CA LEU A 176 23.72 -11.08 28.29
C LEU A 176 24.32 -9.75 27.83
N GLN A 177 25.65 -9.65 27.70
CA GLN A 177 26.31 -8.51 27.06
C GLN A 177 25.93 -8.39 25.57
N ALA A 178 25.69 -9.51 24.88
CA ALA A 178 25.23 -9.49 23.49
C ALA A 178 23.79 -8.97 23.32
N LEU A 179 23.01 -8.85 24.40
CA LEU A 179 21.71 -8.17 24.38
C LEU A 179 21.83 -6.64 24.42
N GLU A 180 22.99 -6.10 24.80
CA GLU A 180 23.24 -4.67 24.74
C GLU A 180 23.39 -4.25 23.27
N PRO A 181 22.60 -3.27 22.79
CA PRO A 181 22.69 -2.83 21.41
C PRO A 181 24.05 -2.19 21.14
N ALA A 182 24.64 -2.49 19.97
CA ALA A 182 25.98 -2.00 19.60
C ALA A 182 26.09 -0.46 19.66
N ARG A 183 25.01 0.23 19.31
CA ARG A 183 24.80 1.67 19.54
C ARG A 183 23.52 1.88 20.32
N LYS A 184 23.59 2.65 21.39
CA LYS A 184 22.47 2.82 22.31
C LYS A 184 22.19 4.27 22.66
N LEU A 185 20.92 4.56 22.94
CA LEU A 185 20.45 5.88 23.32
C LEU A 185 20.50 6.00 24.84
N THR A 186 21.17 7.04 25.35
CA THR A 186 21.25 7.33 26.78
C THR A 186 20.57 8.66 27.09
N LEU A 187 19.75 8.68 28.14
CA LEU A 187 19.28 9.93 28.74
C LEU A 187 20.30 10.29 29.83
N PRO A 188 20.97 11.45 29.74
CA PRO A 188 21.79 11.94 30.85
C PRO A 188 20.95 12.04 32.13
N ALA A 189 21.59 11.85 33.28
CA ALA A 189 20.92 11.83 34.58
C ALA A 189 20.22 13.18 34.87
N GLY A 190 18.93 13.24 34.53
CA GLY A 190 18.10 14.45 34.57
C GLY A 190 17.57 14.76 33.17
N ALA A 191 16.26 14.62 32.98
CA ALA A 191 15.52 14.75 31.71
C ALA A 191 15.57 16.13 31.00
N LYS A 192 16.61 16.93 31.23
CA LYS A 192 16.80 18.28 30.72
C LYS A 192 17.83 18.38 29.58
N GLU A 193 18.62 17.33 29.35
CA GLU A 193 19.59 17.27 28.25
C GLU A 193 19.08 16.39 27.11
N GLU A 194 19.47 16.73 25.88
CA GLU A 194 19.15 15.95 24.68
C GLU A 194 19.74 14.53 24.81
N PRO A 195 19.00 13.48 24.41
CA PRO A 195 19.49 12.11 24.49
C PRO A 195 20.75 11.94 23.63
N VAL A 196 21.79 11.32 24.20
CA VAL A 196 23.09 11.12 23.55
C VAL A 196 23.23 9.67 23.09
N VAL A 197 23.70 9.48 21.86
CA VAL A 197 24.01 8.15 21.31
C VAL A 197 25.42 7.74 21.73
N VAL A 198 25.53 6.53 22.26
CA VAL A 198 26.77 5.95 22.79
C VAL A 198 27.11 4.66 22.04
N GLU A 199 28.35 4.54 21.60
CA GLU A 199 28.92 3.36 20.96
C GLU A 199 30.18 2.92 21.72
N GLY A 200 30.24 1.65 22.16
CA GLY A 200 31.39 1.15 22.94
C GLY A 200 31.69 1.97 24.20
N GLY A 201 30.66 2.56 24.82
CA GLY A 201 30.79 3.40 26.02
C GLY A 201 31.24 4.85 25.77
N LYS A 202 31.38 5.29 24.51
CA LYS A 202 31.75 6.67 24.14
C LYS A 202 30.62 7.36 23.35
N PRO A 203 30.36 8.66 23.60
CA PRO A 203 29.39 9.40 22.81
C PRO A 203 29.86 9.54 21.36
N VAL A 204 28.95 9.34 20.41
CA VAL A 204 29.23 9.54 18.98
C VAL A 204 28.97 11.03 18.64
N PRO A 205 30.01 11.80 18.26
CA PRO A 205 29.83 13.23 17.98
C PRO A 205 28.96 13.45 16.74
N ASP A 206 28.13 14.48 16.78
CA ASP A 206 27.28 14.95 15.66
C ASP A 206 26.33 13.90 15.05
N PHE A 207 26.00 12.84 15.80
CA PHE A 207 25.11 11.79 15.33
C PHE A 207 23.67 12.29 15.23
N LYS A 208 23.14 12.30 14.01
CA LYS A 208 21.75 12.67 13.72
C LYS A 208 20.98 11.46 13.25
N PHE A 209 19.75 11.31 13.73
CA PHE A 209 18.83 10.27 13.30
C PHE A 209 17.40 10.79 13.27
N VAL A 210 16.55 10.12 12.49
CA VAL A 210 15.11 10.38 12.45
C VAL A 210 14.42 9.29 13.24
N SER A 211 13.76 9.65 14.34
CA SER A 211 12.96 8.67 15.10
C SER A 211 11.74 8.21 14.32
N LYS A 212 11.27 6.99 14.57
CA LYS A 212 10.05 6.45 13.92
C LYS A 212 8.83 7.35 14.14
N ALA A 213 8.74 8.02 15.28
CA ALA A 213 7.67 8.98 15.59
C ALA A 213 7.73 10.24 14.68
N VAL A 214 8.93 10.75 14.40
CA VAL A 214 9.10 11.90 13.49
C VAL A 214 8.83 11.48 12.04
N ALA A 215 9.34 10.32 11.61
CA ALA A 215 9.06 9.77 10.28
C ALA A 215 7.55 9.58 10.06
N ALA A 216 6.84 8.99 11.02
CA ALA A 216 5.39 8.83 10.96
C ALA A 216 4.65 10.18 10.88
N LYS A 217 5.12 11.23 11.58
CA LYS A 217 4.54 12.58 11.49
C LYS A 217 4.72 13.20 10.11
N VAL A 218 5.90 13.04 9.50
CA VAL A 218 6.18 13.51 8.12
C VAL A 218 5.28 12.78 7.13
N LEU A 219 5.18 11.45 7.23
CA LEU A 219 4.30 10.64 6.39
C LEU A 219 2.83 11.03 6.56
N ALA A 220 2.35 11.24 7.79
CA ALA A 220 0.98 11.65 8.05
C ALA A 220 0.65 13.02 7.44
N ALA A 221 1.55 14.00 7.57
CA ALA A 221 1.39 15.31 6.96
C ALA A 221 1.35 15.22 5.42
N ARG A 222 2.25 14.42 4.83
CA ARG A 222 2.31 14.23 3.38
C ARG A 222 1.09 13.48 2.84
N ARG A 223 0.59 12.46 3.54
CA ARG A 223 -0.67 11.77 3.22
C ARG A 223 -1.85 12.72 3.23
N ALA A 224 -1.94 13.61 4.22
CA ALA A 224 -3.00 14.60 4.30
C ALA A 224 -2.98 15.60 3.12
N GLU A 225 -1.78 16.03 2.70
CA GLU A 225 -1.62 16.92 1.54
C GLU A 225 -2.07 16.26 0.22
N VAL A 226 -1.60 15.04 -0.06
CA VAL A 226 -1.98 14.29 -1.26
C VAL A 226 -3.48 13.97 -1.24
N HIS A 227 -4.03 13.62 -0.07
CA HIS A 227 -5.45 13.37 0.11
C HIS A 227 -6.31 14.62 -0.15
N ASP A 228 -5.91 15.77 0.38
CA ASP A 228 -6.61 17.05 0.12
C ASP A 228 -6.62 17.38 -1.38
N ARG A 229 -5.49 17.17 -2.09
CA ARG A 229 -5.44 17.30 -3.55
C ARG A 229 -6.38 16.32 -4.25
N TYR A 230 -6.42 15.06 -3.82
CA TYR A 230 -7.31 14.04 -4.37
C TYR A 230 -8.80 14.42 -4.22
N VAL A 231 -9.19 14.91 -3.05
CA VAL A 231 -10.55 15.40 -2.79
C VAL A 231 -10.87 16.63 -3.64
N LYS A 232 -9.95 17.59 -3.75
CA LYS A 232 -10.11 18.78 -4.61
C LYS A 232 -10.30 18.41 -6.09
N MET A 233 -9.52 17.46 -6.61
CA MET A 233 -9.67 16.97 -7.98
C MET A 233 -11.09 16.42 -8.22
N TRP A 234 -11.60 15.59 -7.31
CA TRP A 234 -12.97 15.06 -7.43
C TRP A 234 -14.04 16.12 -7.22
N ALA A 235 -13.83 17.07 -6.31
CA ALA A 235 -14.74 18.18 -6.09
C ALA A 235 -14.91 19.02 -7.37
N LYS A 236 -13.83 19.34 -8.10
CA LYS A 236 -13.91 20.03 -9.40
C LYS A 236 -14.81 19.27 -10.38
N LYS A 237 -14.61 17.95 -10.49
CA LYS A 237 -15.38 17.08 -11.41
C LYS A 237 -16.86 17.03 -11.03
N LEU A 238 -17.18 16.88 -9.74
CA LEU A 238 -18.56 16.79 -9.27
C LEU A 238 -19.30 18.13 -9.24
N LEU A 239 -18.60 19.25 -9.09
CA LEU A 239 -19.23 20.58 -9.23
C LEU A 239 -19.71 20.83 -10.66
N VAL A 240 -18.99 20.30 -11.65
CA VAL A 240 -19.33 20.42 -13.07
C VAL A 240 -20.36 19.36 -13.48
N ALA A 241 -20.12 18.11 -13.07
CA ALA A 241 -20.87 16.93 -13.46
C ALA A 241 -21.18 16.04 -12.24
N PRO A 242 -22.13 16.46 -11.38
CA PRO A 242 -22.47 15.75 -10.16
C PRO A 242 -23.04 14.35 -10.45
N GLU A 243 -23.67 14.14 -11.61
CA GLU A 243 -24.24 12.86 -12.03
C GLU A 243 -23.21 11.72 -12.07
N VAL A 244 -21.90 12.02 -12.18
CA VAL A 244 -20.82 11.03 -12.12
C VAL A 244 -20.82 10.25 -10.79
N ALA A 245 -21.34 10.84 -9.71
CA ALA A 245 -21.51 10.16 -8.41
C ALA A 245 -22.50 8.98 -8.44
N ALA A 246 -23.29 8.84 -9.52
CA ALA A 246 -24.17 7.70 -9.73
C ALA A 246 -23.40 6.39 -9.99
N VAL A 247 -22.18 6.49 -10.54
CA VAL A 247 -21.37 5.32 -10.92
C VAL A 247 -20.37 5.01 -9.80
N PRO A 248 -20.45 3.84 -9.15
CA PRO A 248 -19.48 3.45 -8.15
C PRO A 248 -18.07 3.30 -8.77
N LEU A 249 -17.03 3.78 -8.09
CA LEU A 249 -15.64 3.70 -8.58
C LEU A 249 -15.24 2.29 -9.02
N LYS A 250 -15.61 1.27 -8.24
CA LYS A 250 -15.35 -0.15 -8.57
C LYS A 250 -16.00 -0.66 -9.85
N ALA A 251 -17.04 0.02 -10.34
CA ALA A 251 -17.79 -0.40 -11.52
C ALA A 251 -17.29 0.26 -12.82
N VAL A 252 -16.54 1.37 -12.74
CA VAL A 252 -16.11 2.17 -13.89
C VAL A 252 -15.37 1.33 -14.94
N ASP A 253 -14.33 0.61 -14.54
CA ASP A 253 -13.51 -0.21 -15.47
C ASP A 253 -14.31 -1.34 -16.14
N ARG A 254 -15.41 -1.78 -15.54
CA ARG A 254 -16.28 -2.82 -16.10
C ARG A 254 -17.15 -2.26 -17.23
N GLN A 255 -17.47 -0.98 -17.20
CA GLN A 255 -18.28 -0.33 -18.23
C GLN A 255 -17.50 -0.07 -19.52
N LEU A 256 -16.17 0.00 -19.43
CA LEU A 256 -15.28 0.30 -20.55
C LEU A 256 -15.21 -0.85 -21.57
N ALA A 257 -15.03 -0.47 -22.83
CA ALA A 257 -14.77 -1.32 -23.99
C ALA A 257 -13.76 -0.64 -24.92
N SER A 258 -13.22 -1.35 -25.91
CA SER A 258 -12.25 -0.74 -26.84
C SER A 258 -12.85 0.34 -27.75
N LYS A 259 -14.14 0.24 -28.07
CA LYS A 259 -14.90 1.20 -28.89
C LYS A 259 -16.00 1.85 -28.06
N PHE A 260 -16.34 3.09 -28.40
CA PHE A 260 -17.31 3.87 -27.64
C PHE A 260 -18.73 3.31 -27.77
N GLU A 261 -19.15 2.85 -28.96
CA GLU A 261 -20.47 2.26 -29.15
C GLU A 261 -20.66 0.92 -28.41
N LEU A 262 -19.56 0.32 -27.94
CA LEU A 262 -19.57 -0.94 -27.20
C LEU A 262 -19.54 -0.75 -25.68
N LEU A 263 -19.56 0.49 -25.16
CA LEU A 263 -19.65 0.71 -23.71
C LEU A 263 -20.90 0.03 -23.13
N ALA A 264 -20.79 -0.51 -21.92
CA ALA A 264 -21.96 -1.13 -21.30
C ALA A 264 -23.04 -0.06 -21.00
N PRO A 265 -24.32 -0.37 -21.31
CA PRO A 265 -25.40 0.61 -21.19
C PRO A 265 -25.90 0.79 -19.75
N GLU A 266 -25.38 0.03 -18.78
CA GLU A 266 -25.91 -0.10 -17.40
C GLU A 266 -26.15 1.25 -16.71
N TYR A 267 -25.28 2.24 -16.95
CA TYR A 267 -25.38 3.58 -16.36
C TYR A 267 -25.67 4.68 -17.39
N ALA A 268 -25.64 4.37 -18.69
CA ALA A 268 -25.65 5.39 -19.75
C ALA A 268 -26.93 6.24 -19.72
N ASP A 269 -28.09 5.58 -19.73
CA ASP A 269 -29.39 6.25 -19.76
C ASP A 269 -29.65 7.06 -18.49
N LEU A 270 -29.29 6.51 -17.32
CA LEU A 270 -29.46 7.19 -16.04
C LEU A 270 -28.57 8.44 -15.94
N LEU A 271 -27.31 8.35 -16.38
CA LEU A 271 -26.39 9.48 -16.43
C LEU A 271 -26.90 10.57 -17.37
N GLN A 272 -27.39 10.18 -18.56
CA GLN A 272 -27.94 11.12 -19.52
C GLN A 272 -29.23 11.78 -19.01
N ALA A 273 -30.10 11.05 -18.31
CA ALA A 273 -31.29 11.63 -17.71
C ALA A 273 -30.93 12.62 -16.58
N ALA A 274 -30.00 12.24 -15.70
CA ALA A 274 -29.53 13.08 -14.60
C ALA A 274 -28.77 14.33 -15.07
N SER A 275 -28.06 14.27 -16.20
CA SER A 275 -27.33 15.43 -16.73
C SER A 275 -28.28 16.57 -17.12
N THR A 276 -29.53 16.27 -17.50
CA THR A 276 -30.57 17.28 -17.82
C THR A 276 -31.06 18.07 -16.60
N GLY A 277 -30.66 17.68 -15.39
CA GLY A 277 -30.88 18.40 -14.14
C GLY A 277 -32.10 17.96 -13.35
N SER A 278 -32.35 18.66 -12.23
CA SER A 278 -33.37 18.31 -11.24
C SER A 278 -34.83 18.44 -11.68
N LYS A 279 -35.11 18.97 -12.88
CA LYS A 279 -36.45 19.09 -13.45
C LYS A 279 -36.59 18.22 -14.68
N THR A 280 -37.70 17.50 -14.82
CA THR A 280 -38.01 16.70 -16.02
C THR A 280 -38.28 17.60 -17.23
N LEU A 281 -38.27 17.04 -18.45
CA LEU A 281 -38.61 17.79 -19.66
C LEU A 281 -40.00 18.41 -19.56
N ALA A 282 -40.99 17.64 -19.08
CA ALA A 282 -42.36 18.12 -18.88
C ALA A 282 -42.41 19.33 -17.94
N GLU A 283 -41.68 19.27 -16.82
CA GLU A 283 -41.56 20.37 -15.87
C GLU A 283 -40.87 21.58 -16.49
N ARG A 284 -39.77 21.38 -17.23
CA ARG A 284 -39.09 22.46 -17.96
C ARG A 284 -40.02 23.12 -18.99
N MET A 285 -40.77 22.33 -19.76
CA MET A 285 -41.74 22.83 -20.75
C MET A 285 -42.89 23.60 -20.10
N SER A 286 -43.38 23.20 -18.92
CA SER A 286 -44.40 23.95 -18.18
C SER A 286 -43.93 25.34 -17.71
N HIS A 287 -42.61 25.53 -17.62
CA HIS A 287 -41.96 26.81 -17.33
C HIS A 287 -41.45 27.54 -18.58
N HIS A 288 -41.66 26.98 -19.77
CA HIS A 288 -41.24 27.60 -21.03
C HIS A 288 -41.96 28.96 -21.19
N PRO A 289 -41.29 30.03 -21.67
CA PRO A 289 -41.89 31.36 -21.84
C PRO A 289 -43.20 31.38 -22.66
N ALA A 290 -43.31 30.57 -23.73
CA ALA A 290 -44.56 30.33 -24.45
C ALA A 290 -45.74 29.92 -23.55
N MET A 291 -45.52 29.14 -22.50
CA MET A 291 -46.57 28.72 -21.57
C MET A 291 -46.98 29.83 -20.58
N ASP A 292 -46.17 30.88 -20.44
CA ASP A 292 -46.55 32.12 -19.75
C ASP A 292 -47.40 33.06 -20.61
N SER A 293 -47.56 32.76 -21.90
CA SER A 293 -48.42 33.55 -22.79
C SER A 293 -49.89 33.47 -22.39
N PHE A 294 -50.64 34.53 -22.72
CA PHE A 294 -52.06 34.65 -22.36
C PHE A 294 -52.91 33.45 -22.81
N LEU A 295 -52.61 32.89 -24.00
CA LEU A 295 -53.38 31.81 -24.59
C LEU A 295 -53.10 30.44 -23.94
N LEU A 296 -51.89 30.23 -23.42
CA LEU A 296 -51.44 28.92 -22.92
C LEU A 296 -51.31 28.86 -21.39
N LYS A 297 -51.61 29.96 -20.69
CA LYS A 297 -51.46 30.06 -19.22
C LYS A 297 -52.24 28.99 -18.44
N ARG A 298 -53.38 28.52 -18.96
CA ARG A 298 -54.19 27.45 -18.35
C ARG A 298 -53.74 26.05 -18.73
N GLU A 299 -52.94 25.91 -19.79
CA GLU A 299 -52.45 24.64 -20.33
C GLU A 299 -51.15 24.18 -19.65
N LYS A 300 -50.60 24.95 -18.69
CA LYS A 300 -49.36 24.61 -17.97
C LYS A 300 -49.37 23.26 -17.27
N GLU A 301 -50.53 22.84 -16.76
CA GLU A 301 -50.68 21.51 -16.16
C GLU A 301 -51.03 20.46 -17.22
N ALA A 302 -51.70 20.86 -18.30
CA ALA A 302 -52.06 19.96 -19.41
C ALA A 302 -50.85 19.53 -20.24
N ILE A 303 -49.83 20.39 -20.40
CA ILE A 303 -48.62 20.07 -21.19
C ILE A 303 -47.81 18.92 -20.60
N LYS A 304 -47.99 18.60 -19.31
CA LYS A 304 -47.40 17.42 -18.68
C LYS A 304 -48.00 16.11 -19.24
N GLY A 305 -49.22 16.17 -19.78
CA GLY A 305 -49.83 15.06 -20.51
C GLY A 305 -49.27 14.88 -21.92
N ASP A 306 -48.84 15.97 -22.57
CA ASP A 306 -48.25 15.94 -23.92
C ASP A 306 -46.80 15.41 -23.90
N PHE A 307 -46.09 15.63 -22.79
CA PHE A 307 -44.75 15.11 -22.53
C PHE A 307 -44.77 14.16 -21.33
N PRO A 308 -45.25 12.91 -21.48
CA PRO A 308 -45.31 11.98 -20.36
C PRO A 308 -43.90 11.67 -19.85
N THR A 309 -43.68 11.88 -18.55
CA THR A 309 -42.41 11.58 -17.88
C THR A 309 -42.23 10.07 -17.73
N SER A 310 -41.13 9.53 -18.25
CA SER A 310 -40.79 8.12 -18.05
C SER A 310 -40.25 7.84 -16.64
N GLU A 311 -40.31 6.60 -16.17
CA GLU A 311 -39.73 6.23 -14.87
C GLU A 311 -38.23 6.54 -14.79
N LEU A 312 -37.50 6.33 -15.89
CA LEU A 312 -36.06 6.61 -15.97
C LEU A 312 -35.76 8.10 -15.90
N GLU A 313 -36.55 8.92 -16.58
CA GLU A 313 -36.43 10.38 -16.52
C GLU A 313 -36.75 10.92 -15.12
N ALA A 314 -37.80 10.40 -14.48
CA ALA A 314 -38.14 10.74 -13.10
C ALA A 314 -37.02 10.34 -12.13
N ALA A 315 -36.42 9.15 -12.32
CA ALA A 315 -35.28 8.69 -11.52
C ALA A 315 -34.03 9.59 -11.73
N GLY A 316 -33.74 9.98 -12.98
CA GLY A 316 -32.65 10.89 -13.31
C GLY A 316 -32.83 12.27 -12.68
N ALA A 317 -34.02 12.85 -12.77
CA ALA A 317 -34.34 14.15 -12.17
C ALA A 317 -34.28 14.10 -10.63
N ALA A 318 -34.77 13.03 -10.01
CA ALA A 318 -34.68 12.84 -8.56
C ALA A 318 -33.22 12.72 -8.10
N LEU A 319 -32.40 11.97 -8.84
CA LEU A 319 -30.97 11.84 -8.57
C LEU A 319 -30.25 13.18 -8.73
N ALA A 320 -30.51 13.91 -9.82
CA ALA A 320 -29.94 15.24 -10.01
C ALA A 320 -30.36 16.20 -8.90
N LYS A 321 -31.60 16.13 -8.41
CA LYS A 321 -32.08 16.93 -7.28
C LYS A 321 -31.34 16.62 -5.98
N GLU A 322 -31.06 15.35 -5.71
CA GLU A 322 -30.26 14.93 -4.56
C GLU A 322 -28.83 15.49 -4.65
N LEU A 323 -28.20 15.39 -5.82
CA LEU A 323 -26.80 15.73 -6.03
C LEU A 323 -26.54 17.23 -6.25
N GLU A 324 -27.50 17.97 -6.82
CA GLU A 324 -27.41 19.43 -7.03
C GLU A 324 -27.73 20.22 -5.75
N ALA A 325 -28.51 19.65 -4.81
CA ALA A 325 -28.87 20.33 -3.57
C ALA A 325 -27.67 20.55 -2.64
N ASP A 326 -26.76 19.57 -2.57
CA ASP A 326 -25.54 19.68 -1.81
C ASP A 326 -24.40 18.86 -2.48
N PRO A 327 -23.34 19.51 -3.01
CA PRO A 327 -22.24 18.81 -3.64
C PRO A 327 -21.45 17.93 -2.67
N SER A 328 -21.57 18.13 -1.35
CA SER A 328 -20.96 17.24 -0.35
C SER A 328 -21.58 15.83 -0.40
N VAL A 329 -22.88 15.72 -0.68
CA VAL A 329 -23.58 14.43 -0.84
C VAL A 329 -23.04 13.68 -2.06
N ALA A 330 -22.76 14.39 -3.17
CA ALA A 330 -22.15 13.78 -4.34
C ALA A 330 -20.74 13.24 -4.03
N LEU A 331 -19.94 14.00 -3.27
CA LEU A 331 -18.62 13.57 -2.80
C LEU A 331 -18.71 12.36 -1.89
N GLU A 332 -19.61 12.37 -0.90
CA GLU A 332 -19.84 11.24 0.02
C GLU A 332 -20.28 9.98 -0.70
N ARG A 333 -21.19 10.11 -1.65
CA ARG A 333 -21.70 8.99 -2.44
C ARG A 333 -20.62 8.37 -3.34
N LEU A 334 -19.77 9.20 -3.96
CA LEU A 334 -18.72 8.72 -4.85
C LEU A 334 -17.50 8.17 -4.09
N LEU A 335 -16.99 8.94 -3.12
CA LEU A 335 -15.73 8.66 -2.44
C LEU A 335 -15.91 7.76 -1.21
N GLY A 336 -17.04 7.86 -0.51
CA GLY A 336 -17.36 7.04 0.66
C GLY A 336 -16.19 6.96 1.65
N PRO A 337 -15.61 5.78 1.91
CA PRO A 337 -14.50 5.61 2.86
C PRO A 337 -13.21 6.35 2.45
N LEU A 338 -13.11 6.83 1.21
CA LEU A 338 -11.97 7.63 0.77
C LEU A 338 -12.01 9.05 1.34
N LEU A 339 -13.16 9.58 1.79
CA LEU A 339 -13.23 10.95 2.33
C LEU A 339 -12.49 11.13 3.65
N GLU A 340 -12.55 10.11 4.51
CA GLU A 340 -11.95 10.11 5.85
C GLU A 340 -10.41 9.93 5.82
N GLY A 341 -9.73 10.33 4.74
CA GLY A 341 -8.27 10.27 4.64
C GLY A 341 -7.68 8.85 4.63
N THR A 342 -6.48 8.71 4.10
CA THR A 342 -5.72 7.45 4.20
C THR A 342 -4.87 7.48 5.47
N GLY A 343 -5.34 6.81 6.53
CA GLY A 343 -4.54 6.70 7.76
C GLY A 343 -5.34 6.27 9.00
N PRO A 344 -4.68 6.02 10.13
CA PRO A 344 -5.34 5.75 11.41
C PRO A 344 -5.94 7.03 12.04
N LEU A 345 -5.89 8.16 11.31
CA LEU A 345 -6.53 9.43 11.65
C LEU A 345 -8.06 9.37 11.56
N ALA A 346 -8.62 8.36 10.90
CA ALA A 346 -10.04 8.04 10.92
C ALA A 346 -10.51 7.38 12.25
N GLY A 347 -9.62 7.26 13.25
CA GLY A 347 -9.91 6.59 14.52
C GLY A 347 -10.08 5.08 14.41
N LYS A 348 -9.68 4.50 13.27
CA LYS A 348 -9.74 3.06 12.96
C LYS A 348 -8.33 2.52 12.68
N PRO A 349 -8.06 1.23 12.95
CA PRO A 349 -6.79 0.60 12.57
C PRO A 349 -6.56 0.65 11.05
N MET A 350 -5.30 0.71 10.61
CA MET A 350 -4.95 0.75 9.18
C MET A 350 -5.47 -0.45 8.41
N SER A 351 -5.48 -1.64 9.03
CA SER A 351 -6.01 -2.85 8.40
C SER A 351 -7.47 -2.69 7.97
N GLU A 352 -8.30 -2.10 8.81
CA GLU A 352 -9.71 -1.85 8.53
C GLU A 352 -9.90 -0.76 7.48
N VAL A 353 -9.13 0.33 7.58
CA VAL A 353 -9.16 1.44 6.61
C VAL A 353 -8.77 0.94 5.22
N VAL A 354 -7.66 0.22 5.09
CA VAL A 354 -7.18 -0.32 3.81
C VAL A 354 -8.17 -1.33 3.23
N ALA A 355 -8.76 -2.19 4.05
CA ALA A 355 -9.80 -3.13 3.60
C ALA A 355 -11.04 -2.41 3.05
N ALA A 356 -11.53 -1.39 3.76
CA ALA A 356 -12.70 -0.60 3.34
C ALA A 356 -12.42 0.18 2.03
N VAL A 357 -11.26 0.86 1.97
CA VAL A 357 -10.79 1.59 0.78
C VAL A 357 -10.66 0.66 -0.43
N THR A 358 -10.06 -0.52 -0.24
CA THR A 358 -9.87 -1.51 -1.30
C THR A 358 -11.20 -2.05 -1.82
N ALA A 359 -12.14 -2.37 -0.93
CA ALA A 359 -13.47 -2.87 -1.29
C ALA A 359 -14.35 -1.82 -1.97
N HIS A 360 -14.10 -0.53 -1.71
CA HIS A 360 -14.77 0.58 -2.37
C HIS A 360 -14.20 0.87 -3.77
N LYS A 361 -12.87 0.86 -3.91
CA LYS A 361 -12.17 1.14 -5.18
C LYS A 361 -12.29 0.01 -6.20
N TYR A 362 -12.30 -1.25 -5.76
CA TYR A 362 -12.15 -2.39 -6.65
C TYR A 362 -13.22 -3.47 -6.43
N GLY A 363 -13.68 -4.11 -7.52
CA GLY A 363 -14.50 -5.31 -7.44
C GLY A 363 -13.70 -6.53 -6.96
N GLY A 364 -14.35 -7.48 -6.29
CA GLY A 364 -13.68 -8.63 -5.66
C GLY A 364 -12.90 -9.57 -6.60
N CYS A 365 -13.13 -9.48 -7.92
CA CYS A 365 -12.40 -10.24 -8.93
C CYS A 365 -11.08 -9.59 -9.37
N ARG A 366 -10.82 -8.33 -8.99
CA ARG A 366 -9.66 -7.56 -9.45
C ARG A 366 -8.35 -8.01 -8.81
N TYR A 367 -7.26 -7.92 -9.57
CA TYR A 367 -5.90 -8.12 -9.05
C TYR A 367 -5.61 -7.17 -7.87
N MET A 368 -5.88 -5.87 -8.03
CA MET A 368 -5.68 -4.86 -6.99
C MET A 368 -6.51 -5.11 -5.73
N TYR A 369 -7.68 -5.75 -5.84
CA TYR A 369 -8.48 -6.12 -4.67
C TYR A 369 -7.77 -7.19 -3.84
N ARG A 370 -7.19 -8.21 -4.49
CA ARG A 370 -6.46 -9.28 -3.80
C ARG A 370 -5.21 -8.76 -3.11
N GLU A 371 -4.43 -7.93 -3.80
CA GLU A 371 -3.23 -7.30 -3.23
C GLU A 371 -3.58 -6.35 -2.07
N GLY A 372 -4.63 -5.54 -2.20
CA GLY A 372 -5.08 -4.65 -1.13
C GLY A 372 -5.59 -5.41 0.10
N MET A 373 -6.30 -6.53 -0.09
CA MET A 373 -6.71 -7.40 1.03
C MET A 373 -5.54 -8.14 1.68
N ALA A 374 -4.53 -8.54 0.90
CA ALA A 374 -3.30 -9.11 1.44
C ALA A 374 -2.49 -8.06 2.24
N LEU A 375 -2.47 -6.80 1.79
CA LEU A 375 -1.88 -5.69 2.52
C LEU A 375 -2.61 -5.42 3.84
N ALA A 376 -3.95 -5.39 3.82
CA ALA A 376 -4.75 -5.26 5.04
C ALA A 376 -4.46 -6.38 6.05
N ALA A 377 -4.26 -7.61 5.59
CA ALA A 377 -3.88 -8.74 6.44
C ALA A 377 -2.47 -8.58 7.05
N LYS A 378 -1.51 -8.01 6.31
CA LYS A 378 -0.18 -7.68 6.84
C LYS A 378 -0.26 -6.61 7.93
N TYR A 379 -1.00 -5.53 7.70
CA TYR A 379 -1.21 -4.50 8.73
C TYR A 379 -1.91 -5.05 9.97
N LYS A 380 -2.85 -5.99 9.80
CA LYS A 380 -3.47 -6.66 10.94
C LYS A 380 -2.46 -7.46 11.77
N ALA A 381 -1.52 -8.15 11.13
CA ALA A 381 -0.47 -8.87 11.83
C ALA A 381 0.48 -7.92 12.58
N GLU A 382 0.81 -6.76 12.00
CA GLU A 382 1.59 -5.71 12.65
C GLU A 382 0.84 -5.08 13.84
N GLU A 383 -0.48 -4.85 13.70
CA GLU A 383 -1.35 -4.36 14.76
C GLU A 383 -1.45 -5.35 15.93
N ASP A 384 -1.56 -6.65 15.64
CA ASP A 384 -1.59 -7.70 16.66
C ASP A 384 -0.23 -7.84 17.36
N ALA A 385 0.88 -7.70 16.64
CA ALA A 385 2.23 -7.65 17.23
C ALA A 385 2.41 -6.42 18.13
N LEU A 386 2.00 -5.24 17.67
CA LEU A 386 2.04 -3.99 18.44
C LEU A 386 1.14 -4.08 19.68
N ARG A 387 -0.04 -4.69 19.57
CA ARG A 387 -0.93 -4.94 20.71
C ARG A 387 -0.24 -5.84 21.74
N ALA A 388 0.41 -6.92 21.30
CA ALA A 388 1.11 -7.83 22.21
C ALA A 388 2.26 -7.13 22.96
N GLU A 389 3.02 -6.27 22.29
CA GLU A 389 4.09 -5.48 22.90
C GLU A 389 3.55 -4.44 23.91
N LEU A 390 2.46 -3.75 23.56
CA LEU A 390 1.89 -2.68 24.39
C LEU A 390 1.05 -3.21 25.56
N LYS A 391 0.54 -4.45 25.47
CA LYS A 391 -0.31 -5.07 26.50
C LYS A 391 0.34 -5.05 27.89
N ALA A 392 1.66 -5.24 27.95
CA ALA A 392 2.42 -5.25 29.20
C ALA A 392 2.42 -3.90 29.93
N VAL A 393 2.25 -2.78 29.21
CA VAL A 393 2.34 -1.43 29.76
C VAL A 393 0.96 -0.78 29.90
N TYR A 394 0.08 -0.98 28.93
CA TYR A 394 -1.19 -0.26 28.81
C TYR A 394 -2.44 -1.12 29.12
N GLY A 395 -2.28 -2.40 29.44
CA GLY A 395 -3.38 -3.32 29.77
C GLY A 395 -3.97 -4.03 28.53
N GLU A 396 -5.14 -4.66 28.67
CA GLU A 396 -5.76 -5.41 27.56
C GLU A 396 -6.44 -4.50 26.52
N ASP A 397 -7.00 -3.37 26.95
CA ASP A 397 -7.76 -2.43 26.12
C ASP A 397 -6.86 -1.37 25.46
N VAL A 398 -5.81 -1.81 24.76
CA VAL A 398 -4.89 -0.89 24.06
C VAL A 398 -5.54 -0.33 22.81
N ASP A 399 -5.62 1.00 22.71
CA ASP A 399 -5.96 1.71 21.48
C ASP A 399 -4.79 1.67 20.48
N VAL A 400 -4.71 0.56 19.74
CA VAL A 400 -3.64 0.30 18.75
C VAL A 400 -3.65 1.36 17.63
N ALA A 401 -4.82 1.86 17.24
CA ALA A 401 -4.95 2.84 16.17
C ALA A 401 -4.21 4.14 16.53
N ARG A 402 -4.31 4.60 17.78
CA ARG A 402 -3.57 5.76 18.27
C ARG A 402 -2.05 5.56 18.20
N PHE A 403 -1.55 4.41 18.65
CA PHE A 403 -0.11 4.12 18.63
C PHE A 403 0.45 3.85 17.23
N GLN A 404 -0.41 3.41 16.29
CA GLN A 404 -0.07 3.29 14.88
C GLN A 404 0.00 4.67 14.19
N ALA A 405 -0.92 5.59 14.52
CA ALA A 405 -0.90 6.97 14.00
C ALA A 405 0.24 7.79 14.60
N GLN A 406 0.52 7.58 15.88
CA GLN A 406 1.53 8.31 16.63
C GLN A 406 2.40 7.30 17.39
N PRO A 407 3.41 6.74 16.70
CA PRO A 407 4.38 5.85 17.35
C PRO A 407 5.04 6.52 18.55
N ARG A 408 5.33 5.72 19.57
CA ARG A 408 5.99 6.20 20.80
C ARG A 408 7.37 6.75 20.47
N THR A 409 7.67 7.96 20.95
CA THR A 409 9.02 8.53 20.86
C THR A 409 10.01 7.68 21.67
N PRO A 410 11.31 7.72 21.36
CA PRO A 410 12.31 6.99 22.16
C PRO A 410 12.26 7.34 23.66
N ALA A 411 12.02 8.62 23.99
CA ALA A 411 11.82 9.05 25.37
C ALA A 411 10.58 8.41 26.03
N GLN A 412 9.46 8.32 25.31
CA GLN A 412 8.26 7.65 25.82
C GLN A 412 8.50 6.15 26.02
N GLN A 413 9.19 5.48 25.10
CA GLN A 413 9.51 4.05 25.22
C GLN A 413 10.41 3.77 26.44
N ILE A 414 11.38 4.64 26.73
CA ILE A 414 12.21 4.55 27.93
C ILE A 414 11.36 4.67 29.20
N VAL A 415 10.46 5.66 29.26
CA VAL A 415 9.57 5.87 30.42
C VAL A 415 8.60 4.69 30.60
N ASP A 416 8.01 4.20 29.51
CA ASP A 416 7.13 3.03 29.52
C ASP A 416 7.85 1.79 30.04
N ARG A 417 9.09 1.59 29.59
CA ARG A 417 9.92 0.46 30.01
C ARG A 417 10.26 0.51 31.50
N LEU A 418 10.59 1.70 32.03
CA LEU A 418 10.82 1.88 33.46
C LEU A 418 9.59 1.49 34.29
N LYS A 419 8.39 1.90 33.86
CA LYS A 419 7.13 1.50 34.52
C LYS A 419 6.87 -0.01 34.44
N GLU A 420 7.10 -0.62 33.29
CA GLU A 420 6.98 -2.08 33.12
C GLU A 420 7.92 -2.84 34.07
N LEU A 421 9.17 -2.38 34.16
CA LEU A 421 10.20 -3.00 35.01
C LEU A 421 9.88 -2.84 36.50
N GLU A 422 9.35 -1.69 36.92
CA GLU A 422 8.87 -1.49 38.29
C GLU A 422 7.76 -2.49 38.64
N ALA A 423 6.78 -2.67 37.74
CA ALA A 423 5.69 -3.63 37.93
C ALA A 423 6.17 -5.09 37.95
N ARG A 424 7.17 -5.42 37.12
CA ARG A 424 7.73 -6.78 36.99
C ARG A 424 8.84 -7.08 38.00
N SER A 425 9.27 -6.11 38.81
CA SER A 425 10.32 -6.30 39.82
C SER A 425 10.01 -7.43 40.81
N ALA A 426 8.73 -7.62 41.16
CA ALA A 426 8.27 -8.70 42.01
C ALA A 426 8.32 -10.07 41.31
N GLU A 427 8.03 -10.13 40.00
CA GLU A 427 8.15 -11.36 39.20
C GLU A 427 9.59 -11.83 39.12
N PHE A 428 10.53 -10.92 38.84
CA PHE A 428 11.96 -11.25 38.79
C PHE A 428 12.48 -11.77 40.12
N LYS A 429 12.01 -11.20 41.24
CA LYS A 429 12.36 -11.68 42.58
C LYS A 429 11.79 -13.09 42.84
N ALA A 430 10.53 -13.32 42.45
CA ALA A 430 9.93 -14.66 42.54
C ALA A 430 10.64 -15.70 41.67
N GLU A 431 11.10 -15.33 40.46
CA GLU A 431 11.89 -16.19 39.57
C GLU A 431 13.25 -16.56 40.18
N GLN A 432 13.92 -15.61 40.85
CA GLN A 432 15.17 -15.86 41.57
C GLN A 432 14.99 -16.78 42.79
N ASP A 433 13.91 -16.58 43.54
CA ASP A 433 13.59 -17.37 44.73
C ASP A 433 13.16 -18.80 44.36
N ALA A 434 12.50 -18.98 43.21
CA ALA A 434 12.07 -20.28 42.68
C ALA A 434 13.15 -21.04 41.89
N ALA A 435 14.36 -20.50 41.74
CA ALA A 435 15.43 -21.13 40.96
C ALA A 435 15.94 -22.42 41.62
N ASP A 436 15.96 -23.53 40.86
CA ASP A 436 16.35 -24.86 41.33
C ASP A 436 17.85 -25.00 41.65
N ASN A 437 18.71 -24.11 41.13
CA ASN A 437 20.15 -24.13 41.37
C ASN A 437 20.76 -22.72 41.33
N ASP A 438 21.98 -22.60 41.86
CA ASP A 438 22.68 -21.32 41.98
C ASP A 438 22.99 -20.66 40.62
N TYR A 439 23.16 -21.46 39.57
CA TYR A 439 23.35 -20.95 38.20
C TYR A 439 22.10 -20.25 37.67
N LEU A 440 20.93 -20.88 37.78
CA LEU A 440 19.66 -20.30 37.35
C LEU A 440 19.33 -19.03 38.14
N ARG A 441 19.66 -19.01 39.44
CA ARG A 441 19.54 -17.80 40.26
C ARG A 441 20.43 -16.67 39.75
N TYR A 442 21.69 -16.97 39.41
CA TYR A 442 22.61 -15.99 38.80
C TYR A 442 22.11 -15.49 37.45
N ALA A 443 21.67 -16.39 36.57
CA ALA A 443 21.16 -16.04 35.24
C ALA A 443 19.91 -15.15 35.31
N ALA A 444 18.97 -15.44 36.22
CA ALA A 444 17.78 -14.61 36.45
C ALA A 444 18.15 -13.21 36.98
N ALA A 445 19.09 -13.13 37.93
CA ALA A 445 19.57 -11.85 38.47
C ALA A 445 20.28 -11.01 37.40
N LYS A 446 21.14 -11.62 36.60
CA LYS A 446 21.89 -10.92 35.55
C LYS A 446 20.97 -10.48 34.41
N LYS A 447 19.99 -11.30 34.03
CA LYS A 447 18.93 -10.94 33.08
C LYS A 447 18.12 -9.74 33.57
N GLN A 448 17.74 -9.72 34.85
CA GLN A 448 17.06 -8.56 35.43
C GLN A 448 17.93 -7.30 35.34
N GLN A 449 19.22 -7.39 35.68
CA GLN A 449 20.14 -6.25 35.61
C GLN A 449 20.25 -5.65 34.20
N VAL A 450 20.37 -6.49 33.18
CA VAL A 450 20.48 -6.02 31.78
C VAL A 450 19.16 -5.46 31.27
N LEU A 451 18.04 -6.10 31.60
CA LEU A 451 16.72 -5.64 31.16
C LEU A 451 16.26 -4.38 31.92
N SER A 452 16.76 -4.15 33.14
CA SER A 452 16.41 -2.98 33.94
C SER A 452 17.03 -1.67 33.48
N ASP A 453 18.08 -1.75 32.65
CA ASP A 453 18.71 -0.57 32.06
C ASP A 453 17.90 -0.12 30.82
N PRO A 454 17.24 1.05 30.85
CA PRO A 454 16.45 1.54 29.73
C PRO A 454 17.31 1.89 28.51
N SER A 455 18.62 2.07 28.66
CA SER A 455 19.52 2.29 27.52
C SER A 455 19.70 1.03 26.68
N ASN A 456 19.38 -0.15 27.20
CA ASN A 456 19.49 -1.40 26.46
C ASN A 456 18.28 -1.67 25.54
N ILE A 457 17.35 -0.72 25.41
CA ILE A 457 16.31 -0.77 24.39
C ILE A 457 16.97 -0.60 23.01
N ALA A 458 16.75 -1.57 22.12
CA ALA A 458 17.22 -1.50 20.74
C ALA A 458 16.32 -0.59 19.92
N PHE A 459 16.82 0.59 19.56
CA PHE A 459 16.16 1.50 18.63
C PHE A 459 16.76 1.33 17.22
N ASP A 460 15.96 0.84 16.27
CA ASP A 460 16.41 0.64 14.89
C ASP A 460 16.90 1.94 14.24
N GLU A 461 16.27 3.07 14.56
CA GLU A 461 16.68 4.39 14.09
C GLU A 461 18.07 4.82 14.58
N VAL A 462 18.58 4.24 15.68
CA VAL A 462 19.92 4.49 16.21
C VAL A 462 20.91 3.44 15.72
N LEU A 463 20.48 2.17 15.64
CA LEU A 463 21.30 1.06 15.16
C LEU A 463 21.56 1.16 13.65
N TYR A 464 20.54 1.51 12.87
CA TYR A 464 20.53 1.50 11.41
C TYR A 464 19.79 2.74 10.87
N PRO A 465 20.34 3.96 11.03
CA PRO A 465 19.66 5.20 10.62
C PRO A 465 19.26 5.21 9.14
N GLY A 466 20.14 4.73 8.24
CA GLY A 466 19.84 4.63 6.81
C GLY A 466 18.69 3.68 6.48
N LEU A 467 18.47 2.63 7.28
CA LEU A 467 17.35 1.72 7.07
C LEU A 467 16.00 2.42 7.33
N VAL A 468 15.91 3.22 8.39
CA VAL A 468 14.68 3.96 8.73
C VAL A 468 14.42 5.09 7.74
N GLU A 469 15.48 5.77 7.29
CA GLU A 469 15.39 6.76 6.21
C GLU A 469 14.86 6.13 4.92
N GLU A 470 15.41 4.99 4.49
CA GLU A 470 14.94 4.29 3.30
C GLU A 470 13.51 3.76 3.42
N GLN A 471 13.08 3.31 4.60
CA GLN A 471 11.67 2.94 4.85
C GLN A 471 10.74 4.13 4.65
N MET A 472 11.13 5.30 5.18
CA MET A 472 10.37 6.54 4.99
C MET A 472 10.36 6.97 3.52
N ASP A 473 11.48 6.87 2.82
CA ASP A 473 11.60 7.23 1.40
C ASP A 473 10.74 6.35 0.50
N ILE A 474 10.62 5.05 0.80
CA ILE A 474 9.73 4.14 0.07
C ILE A 474 8.28 4.63 0.17
N GLU A 475 7.80 4.91 1.38
CA GLU A 475 6.44 5.41 1.62
C GLU A 475 6.22 6.79 0.97
N LEU A 476 7.21 7.69 1.03
CA LEU A 476 7.14 8.99 0.36
C LEU A 476 7.13 8.87 -1.16
N ALA A 477 7.87 7.90 -1.73
CA ALA A 477 7.86 7.62 -3.16
C ALA A 477 6.49 7.11 -3.61
N GLU A 478 5.83 6.24 -2.83
CA GLU A 478 4.45 5.81 -3.13
C GLU A 478 3.47 6.99 -3.11
N LEU A 479 3.59 7.89 -2.14
CA LEU A 479 2.75 9.11 -2.09
C LEU A 479 3.04 10.06 -3.25
N LYS A 480 4.30 10.14 -3.70
CA LYS A 480 4.68 10.93 -4.88
C LYS A 480 4.10 10.34 -6.16
N GLU A 481 4.09 9.01 -6.31
CA GLU A 481 3.42 8.36 -7.43
C GLU A 481 1.91 8.62 -7.45
N GLU A 482 1.24 8.59 -6.28
CA GLU A 482 -0.18 8.95 -6.18
C GLU A 482 -0.43 10.42 -6.51
N GLU A 483 0.46 11.33 -6.09
CA GLU A 483 0.37 12.73 -6.45
C GLU A 483 0.58 12.96 -7.96
N MET A 484 1.56 12.28 -8.58
CA MET A 484 1.76 12.35 -10.02
C MET A 484 0.54 11.89 -10.81
N LYS A 485 -0.20 10.88 -10.32
CA LYS A 485 -1.47 10.48 -10.95
C LYS A 485 -2.54 11.58 -10.86
N ILE A 486 -2.52 12.40 -9.82
CA ILE A 486 -3.39 13.58 -9.70
C ILE A 486 -2.91 14.65 -10.69
N ASP A 487 -1.61 14.93 -10.75
CA ASP A 487 -1.04 15.89 -11.72
C ASP A 487 -1.42 15.53 -13.17
N ASP A 488 -1.25 14.26 -13.55
CA ASP A 488 -1.61 13.75 -14.88
C ASP A 488 -3.11 13.85 -15.15
N ALA A 489 -3.95 13.66 -14.12
CA ALA A 489 -5.40 13.79 -14.24
C ALA A 489 -5.88 15.26 -14.33
N GLU A 490 -5.13 16.19 -13.75
CA GLU A 490 -5.39 17.64 -13.77
C GLU A 490 -4.85 18.31 -15.05
N GLU A 491 -3.92 17.68 -15.80
CA GLU A 491 -3.25 18.28 -16.97
C GLU A 491 -4.23 18.80 -18.03
N GLU A 492 -5.23 17.99 -18.40
CA GLU A 492 -6.18 18.27 -19.50
C GLU A 492 -7.61 18.46 -18.97
N GLU A 493 -7.79 18.61 -17.66
CA GLU A 493 -9.12 18.60 -17.01
C GLU A 493 -9.99 19.80 -17.42
N LEU A 494 -9.39 20.98 -17.57
CA LEU A 494 -10.14 22.20 -17.86
C LEU A 494 -10.88 22.11 -19.20
N TRP A 495 -10.22 21.56 -20.22
CA TRP A 495 -10.82 21.35 -21.53
C TRP A 495 -11.99 20.36 -21.45
N MET A 496 -11.79 19.21 -20.80
CA MET A 496 -12.82 18.18 -20.64
C MET A 496 -14.03 18.69 -19.85
N LEU A 497 -13.80 19.34 -18.71
CA LEU A 497 -14.86 19.87 -17.85
C LEU A 497 -15.63 21.01 -18.51
N THR A 498 -14.95 21.87 -19.28
CA THR A 498 -15.61 22.96 -20.02
C THR A 498 -16.53 22.40 -21.10
N LEU A 499 -16.07 21.42 -21.90
CA LEU A 499 -16.91 20.76 -22.90
C LEU A 499 -18.14 20.10 -22.26
N GLN A 500 -17.96 19.43 -21.12
CA GLN A 500 -19.05 18.79 -20.40
C GLN A 500 -20.06 19.81 -19.85
N ALA A 501 -19.59 20.88 -19.20
CA ALA A 501 -20.44 21.96 -18.71
C ALA A 501 -21.25 22.63 -19.83
N GLN A 502 -20.57 22.95 -20.95
CA GLN A 502 -21.17 23.57 -22.12
C GLN A 502 -22.28 22.68 -22.71
N PHE A 503 -21.97 21.41 -22.99
CA PHE A 503 -22.95 20.49 -23.57
C PHE A 503 -24.12 20.23 -22.62
N ARG A 504 -23.85 20.07 -21.32
CA ARG A 504 -24.88 19.89 -20.30
C ARG A 504 -25.85 21.07 -20.24
N HIS A 505 -25.34 22.30 -20.31
CA HIS A 505 -26.18 23.50 -20.34
C HIS A 505 -27.01 23.57 -21.64
N ILE A 506 -26.41 23.27 -22.79
CA ILE A 506 -27.12 23.21 -24.08
C ILE A 506 -28.24 22.16 -24.00
N GLN A 507 -27.93 20.93 -23.59
CA GLN A 507 -28.91 19.84 -23.51
C GLN A 507 -30.07 20.16 -22.55
N LYS A 508 -29.82 20.89 -21.46
CA LYS A 508 -30.84 21.27 -20.48
C LYS A 508 -31.84 22.30 -21.01
N HIS A 509 -31.38 23.23 -21.84
CA HIS A 509 -32.13 24.44 -22.20
C HIS A 509 -32.52 24.52 -23.69
N PHE A 510 -31.84 23.78 -24.57
CA PHE A 510 -32.11 23.80 -26.02
C PHE A 510 -33.51 23.25 -26.32
N GLY A 511 -34.26 23.97 -27.16
CA GLY A 511 -35.67 23.67 -27.45
C GLY A 511 -36.66 24.06 -26.33
N VAL A 512 -36.18 24.63 -25.22
CA VAL A 512 -37.03 25.09 -24.10
C VAL A 512 -36.92 26.60 -23.90
N ASP A 513 -35.74 27.09 -23.52
CA ASP A 513 -35.58 28.48 -23.12
C ASP A 513 -34.18 29.05 -23.44
N LEU A 514 -33.32 28.28 -24.11
CA LEU A 514 -31.98 28.73 -24.47
C LEU A 514 -32.01 29.87 -25.49
N PRO A 515 -31.53 31.08 -25.14
CA PRO A 515 -31.41 32.16 -26.11
C PRO A 515 -30.26 31.88 -27.08
N HIS A 516 -30.46 32.19 -28.37
CA HIS A 516 -29.42 32.07 -29.41
C HIS A 516 -28.15 32.86 -29.07
N SER A 517 -28.26 33.98 -28.34
CA SER A 517 -27.10 34.75 -27.88
C SER A 517 -26.22 33.97 -26.90
N VAL A 518 -26.80 33.12 -26.05
CA VAL A 518 -26.05 32.26 -25.13
C VAL A 518 -25.39 31.13 -25.91
N LEU A 519 -26.08 30.55 -26.89
CA LEU A 519 -25.50 29.54 -27.78
C LEU A 519 -24.29 30.09 -28.55
N ALA A 520 -24.42 31.28 -29.15
CA ALA A 520 -23.32 31.95 -29.85
C ALA A 520 -22.18 32.38 -28.93
N HIS A 521 -22.44 32.58 -27.63
CA HIS A 521 -21.40 32.85 -26.65
C HIS A 521 -20.64 31.58 -26.25
N MET A 522 -21.36 30.49 -25.99
CA MET A 522 -20.78 29.20 -25.62
C MET A 522 -20.00 28.57 -26.77
N ASP A 523 -20.57 28.59 -27.98
CA ASP A 523 -19.95 28.04 -29.18
C ASP A 523 -19.99 29.03 -30.37
N PRO A 524 -19.13 30.06 -30.36
CA PRO A 524 -19.09 31.04 -31.44
C PRO A 524 -18.59 30.45 -32.76
N LEU A 525 -17.81 29.36 -32.72
CA LEU A 525 -17.26 28.75 -33.93
C LEU A 525 -18.27 27.85 -34.62
N LEU A 526 -19.11 27.13 -33.88
CA LEU A 526 -20.24 26.42 -34.45
C LEU A 526 -21.20 27.39 -35.14
N VAL A 527 -21.60 28.48 -34.45
CA VAL A 527 -22.50 29.49 -35.05
C VAL A 527 -21.87 30.11 -36.29
N LYS A 528 -20.57 30.44 -36.26
CA LYS A 528 -19.87 30.94 -37.45
C LYS A 528 -19.92 29.96 -38.64
N LYS A 529 -19.84 28.65 -38.41
CA LYS A 529 -19.89 27.63 -39.47
C LYS A 529 -21.31 27.48 -40.03
N ILE A 530 -22.33 27.47 -39.18
CA ILE A 530 -23.74 27.45 -39.59
C ILE A 530 -24.08 28.71 -40.39
N ASP A 531 -23.69 29.88 -39.88
CA ASP A 531 -23.90 31.16 -40.58
C ASP A 531 -23.17 31.19 -41.94
N TRP A 532 -22.03 30.52 -42.05
CA TRP A 532 -21.30 30.39 -43.31
C TRP A 532 -22.08 29.56 -44.33
N GLU A 533 -22.66 28.43 -43.93
CA GLU A 533 -23.52 27.61 -44.80
C GLU A 533 -24.70 28.43 -45.34
N THR A 534 -25.43 29.13 -44.47
CA THR A 534 -26.53 30.02 -44.88
C THR A 534 -26.06 31.18 -45.76
N THR A 535 -24.90 31.79 -45.46
CA THR A 535 -24.35 32.89 -46.26
C THR A 535 -24.02 32.44 -47.69
N ASN A 536 -23.66 31.17 -47.85
CA ASN A 536 -23.24 30.59 -49.11
C ASN A 536 -24.36 29.88 -49.90
N GLY A 537 -25.62 29.98 -49.44
CA GLY A 537 -26.76 29.33 -50.10
C GLY A 537 -26.75 27.81 -49.95
N LEU A 538 -26.22 27.32 -48.82
CA LEU A 538 -26.13 25.90 -48.43
C LEU A 538 -26.91 25.65 -47.13
N GLU A 539 -27.95 26.42 -46.84
CA GLU A 539 -28.76 26.30 -45.62
C GLU A 539 -29.53 24.96 -45.50
N ASP A 540 -29.69 24.23 -46.61
CA ASP A 540 -30.36 22.93 -46.71
C ASP A 540 -29.36 21.79 -47.04
N TRP A 541 -28.09 21.99 -46.71
CA TRP A 541 -27.03 21.03 -47.05
C TRP A 541 -27.20 19.68 -46.35
N ASP A 542 -27.64 19.67 -45.09
CA ASP A 542 -27.94 18.43 -44.36
C ASP A 542 -29.09 17.65 -45.02
N ILE A 543 -30.14 18.35 -45.47
CA ILE A 543 -31.26 17.77 -46.24
C ILE A 543 -30.76 17.20 -47.57
N THR A 544 -29.89 17.94 -48.28
CA THR A 544 -29.29 17.48 -49.54
C THR A 544 -28.51 16.17 -49.36
N LEU A 545 -27.74 16.06 -48.28
CA LEU A 545 -27.00 14.85 -47.96
C LEU A 545 -27.93 13.67 -47.65
N ASP A 546 -29.02 13.90 -46.92
CA ASP A 546 -30.04 12.89 -46.64
C ASP A 546 -30.76 12.42 -47.90
N ASP A 547 -31.16 13.34 -48.77
CA ASP A 547 -31.84 13.05 -50.04
C ASP A 547 -30.97 12.18 -50.97
N MET A 548 -29.65 12.35 -50.88
CA MET A 548 -28.67 11.54 -51.60
C MET A 548 -28.36 10.20 -50.92
N GLY A 549 -28.87 9.96 -49.70
CA GLY A 549 -28.54 8.80 -48.87
C GLY A 549 -27.07 8.77 -48.44
N ALA A 550 -26.42 9.93 -48.35
CA ALA A 550 -24.99 10.07 -48.11
C ALA A 550 -24.65 10.13 -46.61
N GLU A 551 -25.04 9.10 -45.85
CA GLU A 551 -24.90 9.03 -44.37
C GLU A 551 -23.47 9.33 -43.89
N ALA A 552 -22.45 8.72 -44.52
CA ALA A 552 -21.05 8.97 -44.14
C ALA A 552 -20.62 10.43 -44.37
N ALA A 553 -21.16 11.09 -45.40
CA ALA A 553 -20.90 12.50 -45.66
C ALA A 553 -21.63 13.40 -44.65
N LYS A 554 -22.82 13.00 -44.20
CA LYS A 554 -23.56 13.69 -43.13
C LYS A 554 -22.86 13.57 -41.78
N GLU A 555 -22.36 12.38 -41.44
CA GLU A 555 -21.51 12.19 -40.26
C GLU A 555 -20.24 13.05 -40.35
N GLN A 556 -19.57 13.04 -41.51
CA GLN A 556 -18.38 13.87 -41.72
C GLN A 556 -18.70 15.37 -41.59
N TRP A 557 -19.81 15.84 -42.14
CA TRP A 557 -20.26 17.23 -42.02
C TRP A 557 -20.46 17.62 -40.54
N GLY A 558 -21.16 16.79 -39.75
CA GLY A 558 -21.36 17.03 -38.33
C GLY A 558 -20.04 17.05 -37.54
N VAL A 559 -19.15 16.09 -37.80
CA VAL A 559 -17.83 16.04 -37.16
C VAL A 559 -16.98 17.25 -37.54
N GLU A 560 -16.97 17.67 -38.80
CA GLU A 560 -16.21 18.82 -39.25
C GLU A 560 -16.78 20.13 -38.71
N ASN A 561 -18.09 20.24 -38.49
CA ASN A 561 -18.68 21.39 -37.83
C ASN A 561 -18.25 21.48 -36.35
N LEU A 562 -18.18 20.35 -35.64
CA LEU A 562 -17.76 20.27 -34.24
C LEU A 562 -16.25 20.03 -34.02
N SER A 563 -15.44 19.90 -35.09
CA SER A 563 -14.01 19.54 -34.99
C SER A 563 -13.17 20.51 -34.16
N HIS A 564 -13.63 21.76 -34.06
CA HIS A 564 -12.98 22.82 -33.29
C HIS A 564 -13.04 22.57 -31.77
N HIS A 565 -13.89 21.66 -31.28
CA HIS A 565 -13.89 21.24 -29.87
C HIS A 565 -12.57 20.60 -29.45
N PHE A 566 -11.86 19.93 -30.36
CA PHE A 566 -10.55 19.32 -30.11
C PHE A 566 -9.38 20.29 -30.33
N LEU A 567 -9.63 21.47 -30.93
CA LEU A 567 -8.58 22.43 -31.28
C LEU A 567 -7.77 22.92 -30.07
N PRO A 568 -8.36 23.23 -28.89
CA PRO A 568 -7.58 23.60 -27.71
C PRO A 568 -6.60 22.50 -27.28
N LEU A 569 -7.06 21.25 -27.23
CA LEU A 569 -6.26 20.10 -26.83
C LEU A 569 -5.07 19.86 -27.76
N ILE A 570 -5.31 19.81 -29.07
CA ILE A 570 -4.23 19.52 -30.02
C ILE A 570 -3.21 20.66 -30.06
N ARG A 571 -3.62 21.92 -29.84
CA ARG A 571 -2.70 23.06 -29.74
C ARG A 571 -1.83 22.97 -28.50
N TYR A 572 -2.42 22.59 -27.36
CA TYR A 572 -1.68 22.35 -26.12
C TYR A 572 -0.66 21.23 -26.30
N ARG A 573 -1.08 20.06 -26.80
CA ARG A 573 -0.19 18.91 -27.03
C ARG A 573 0.89 19.22 -28.07
N ARG A 574 0.59 20.00 -29.11
CA ARG A 574 1.60 20.50 -30.07
C ARG A 574 2.67 21.34 -29.38
N GLU A 575 2.29 22.25 -28.48
CA GLU A 575 3.26 23.07 -27.75
C GLU A 575 4.11 22.23 -26.78
N LYS A 576 3.48 21.29 -26.06
CA LYS A 576 4.18 20.32 -25.20
C LYS A 576 5.21 19.50 -26.00
N ALA A 577 4.78 18.93 -27.11
CA ALA A 577 5.64 18.15 -27.99
C ALA A 577 6.78 18.99 -28.60
N ARG A 578 6.50 20.26 -28.98
CA ARG A 578 7.54 21.21 -29.44
C ARG A 578 8.63 21.44 -28.39
N LYS A 579 8.28 21.50 -27.10
CA LYS A 579 9.23 21.67 -26.00
C LYS A 579 10.03 20.40 -25.69
N GLN A 580 9.44 19.21 -25.90
CA GLN A 580 10.04 17.93 -25.51
C GLN A 580 10.79 17.23 -26.67
N VAL A 581 10.14 17.04 -27.81
CA VAL A 581 10.60 16.20 -28.93
C VAL A 581 10.75 17.00 -30.23
N GLY A 582 10.23 18.23 -30.28
CA GLY A 582 10.33 19.17 -31.40
C GLY A 582 9.31 18.95 -32.53
N ARG A 583 8.51 17.87 -32.49
CA ARG A 583 7.49 17.53 -33.51
C ARG A 583 6.25 16.93 -32.84
N PHE A 584 5.09 17.09 -33.49
CA PHE A 584 3.80 16.55 -33.03
C PHE A 584 3.29 15.53 -34.05
N ASP A 585 3.22 14.25 -33.65
CA ASP A 585 3.00 13.13 -34.57
C ASP A 585 1.73 13.23 -35.43
N PRO A 586 0.56 13.69 -34.94
CA PRO A 586 -0.64 13.81 -35.77
C PRO A 586 -0.54 14.79 -36.94
N GLU A 587 0.45 15.68 -36.96
CA GLU A 587 0.71 16.61 -38.09
C GLU A 587 1.62 16.02 -39.15
N LEU A 588 2.21 14.86 -38.89
CA LEU A 588 3.09 14.19 -39.82
C LEU A 588 2.26 13.37 -40.82
N VAL A 589 2.41 13.68 -42.10
CA VAL A 589 1.92 12.79 -43.16
C VAL A 589 2.78 11.53 -43.15
N ALA A 590 2.15 10.37 -43.00
CA ALA A 590 2.84 9.07 -43.02
C ALA A 590 3.73 8.97 -44.27
N GLY A 591 5.05 8.79 -44.06
CA GLY A 591 6.05 8.69 -45.14
C GLY A 591 7.04 9.85 -45.27
N LYS A 592 6.93 10.94 -44.48
CA LYS A 592 7.98 11.97 -44.36
C LYS A 592 8.58 11.98 -42.95
N GLY A 593 9.33 10.94 -42.60
CA GLY A 593 9.96 10.86 -41.27
C GLY A 593 10.64 9.54 -40.92
N ALA A 594 11.33 8.90 -41.88
CA ALA A 594 12.43 7.97 -41.60
C ALA A 594 13.70 8.58 -42.18
#